data_AF-A0A964MK43-F1
#
_entry.id   AF-A0A964MK43-F1
#
_cell.length_a   1.000
_cell.length_b   1.000
_cell.length_c   1.000
_cell.angle_alpha   90.00
_cell.angle_beta   90.00
_cell.angle_gamma   90.00
#
_symmetry.space_group_name_H-M   'P 1'
#
loop_
_entity.id
_entity.type
_entity.pdbx_description
1 polymer ?
#
loop_
_entity_poly.entity_id
_entity_poly.type
_entity_poly.pdbx_seq_one_letter_code
_entity_poly.pdbx_strand_id
1 'polypeptide(L)'
;MRSEPCVKPTLCFMARPVPTLDYERELMATGACIIAGMDEVGRGAIAGPVTIGVVAIDATIGAVPEGLADSKLMTPKRREAMVPIAKEWGLAWATGSATAVEIDKYGIMTALSLAGSRALAALGVRPDIIIL
;
A
#
# COMPACT_ATOMS: atom_id res chain seq x y z
N MET A 1 28.86 -1.55 51.68
CA MET A 1 28.59 -0.71 50.49
C MET A 1 27.76 -1.54 49.52
N ARG A 2 26.43 -1.39 49.57
CA ARG A 2 25.52 -2.09 48.67
C ARG A 2 25.47 -1.29 47.37
N SER A 3 25.87 -1.90 46.27
CA SER A 3 25.80 -1.34 44.92
C SER A 3 24.33 -1.21 44.51
N GLU A 4 23.90 0.00 44.19
CA GLU A 4 22.61 0.28 43.57
C GLU A 4 22.55 -0.35 42.16
N PRO A 5 21.43 -0.96 41.76
CA PRO A 5 21.27 -1.44 40.40
C PRO A 5 21.08 -0.26 39.44
N CYS A 6 21.98 -0.17 38.46
CA CYS A 6 21.91 0.75 37.33
C CYS A 6 20.61 0.51 36.53
N VAL A 7 19.65 1.42 36.69
CA VAL A 7 18.43 1.46 35.87
C VAL A 7 18.82 1.90 34.47
N LYS A 8 18.87 0.95 33.53
CA LYS A 8 19.12 1.25 32.11
C LYS A 8 17.92 2.04 31.57
N PRO A 9 18.14 3.16 30.85
CA PRO A 9 17.06 3.92 30.26
C PRO A 9 16.36 3.05 29.22
N THR A 10 15.06 2.82 29.41
CA THR A 10 14.19 2.22 28.41
C THR A 10 14.17 3.16 27.21
N LEU A 11 14.89 2.78 26.16
CA LEU A 11 14.83 3.43 24.87
C LEU A 11 13.35 3.42 24.45
N CYS A 12 12.71 4.59 24.41
CA CYS A 12 11.38 4.76 23.85
C CYS A 12 11.49 4.44 22.35
N PHE A 13 11.34 3.17 22.01
CA PHE A 13 11.17 2.72 20.63
C PHE A 13 9.91 3.43 20.14
N MET A 14 10.05 4.37 19.21
CA MET A 14 8.89 5.00 18.60
C MET A 14 8.02 3.87 18.04
N ALA A 15 6.86 3.67 18.65
CA ALA A 15 5.97 2.58 18.29
C ALA A 15 5.65 2.71 16.80
N ARG A 16 5.89 1.63 16.05
CA ARG A 16 5.58 1.58 14.63
C ARG A 16 4.09 1.89 14.47
N PRO A 17 3.68 2.87 13.65
CA PRO A 17 2.27 3.15 13.45
C PRO A 17 1.60 1.87 12.94
N VAL A 18 0.56 1.45 13.66
CA VAL A 18 -0.24 0.28 13.32
C VAL A 18 -1.27 0.75 12.30
N PRO A 19 -1.34 0.14 11.11
CA PRO A 19 -2.36 0.51 10.13
C PRO A 19 -3.76 0.24 10.69
N THR A 20 -4.67 1.17 10.43
CA THR A 20 -6.09 1.04 10.76
C THR A 20 -6.93 1.15 9.49
N LEU A 21 -8.24 0.92 9.61
CA LEU A 21 -9.23 1.09 8.53
C LEU A 21 -10.16 2.30 8.79
N ASP A 22 -9.76 3.19 9.69
CA ASP A 22 -10.67 4.22 10.21
C ASP A 22 -11.11 5.17 9.10
N TYR A 23 -10.17 5.60 8.26
CA TYR A 23 -10.45 6.51 7.15
C TYR A 23 -11.31 5.86 6.07
N GLU A 24 -11.04 4.61 5.72
CA GLU A 24 -11.83 3.86 4.76
C GLU A 24 -13.25 3.62 5.27
N ARG A 25 -13.42 3.37 6.57
CA ARG A 25 -14.75 3.22 7.20
C ARG A 25 -15.52 4.53 7.24
N GLU A 26 -14.86 5.65 7.50
CA GLU A 26 -15.48 6.98 7.40
C GLU A 26 -15.99 7.24 5.98
N LEU A 27 -15.20 6.90 4.96
CA LEU A 27 -15.61 7.04 3.57
C LEU A 27 -16.78 6.11 3.22
N MET A 28 -16.77 4.86 3.68
CA MET A 28 -17.91 3.95 3.50
C MET A 28 -19.19 4.45 4.17
N ALA A 29 -19.07 5.12 5.32
CA ALA A 29 -20.21 5.74 6.00
C ALA A 29 -20.87 6.87 5.20
N THR A 30 -20.17 7.44 4.19
CA THR A 30 -20.76 8.42 3.24
C THR A 30 -21.58 7.76 2.12
N GLY A 31 -21.63 6.43 2.06
CA GLY A 31 -22.37 5.65 1.06
C GLY A 31 -21.50 4.99 0.00
N ALA A 32 -20.19 5.15 0.04
CA ALA A 32 -19.27 4.41 -0.82
C ALA A 32 -19.24 2.92 -0.44
N CYS A 33 -19.36 2.03 -1.43
CA CYS A 33 -19.37 0.58 -1.21
C CYS A 33 -17.98 -0.03 -1.38
N ILE A 34 -17.21 0.48 -2.35
CA ILE A 34 -15.87 -0.02 -2.68
C ILE A 34 -14.87 1.13 -2.59
N ILE A 35 -13.88 0.97 -1.71
CA ILE A 35 -12.76 1.89 -1.55
C ILE A 35 -11.50 1.21 -2.10
N ALA A 36 -10.70 1.94 -2.86
CA ALA A 36 -9.41 1.43 -3.34
C ALA A 36 -8.26 2.32 -2.89
N GLY A 37 -7.16 1.70 -2.46
CA GLY A 37 -5.87 2.36 -2.26
C GLY A 37 -4.96 2.12 -3.46
N MET A 38 -4.22 3.14 -3.90
CA MET A 38 -3.22 3.04 -4.96
C MET A 38 -1.89 3.64 -4.52
N ASP A 39 -0.79 3.00 -4.92
CA ASP A 39 0.57 3.48 -4.63
C ASP A 39 1.52 3.12 -5.79
N GLU A 40 2.58 3.91 -5.96
CA GLU A 40 3.57 3.74 -7.02
C GLU A 40 4.92 3.16 -6.56
N VAL A 41 5.57 2.47 -7.50
CA VAL A 41 6.98 2.11 -7.40
C VAL A 41 7.69 2.41 -8.72
N GLY A 42 8.97 2.79 -8.63
CA GLY A 42 9.83 3.03 -9.81
C GLY A 42 9.94 4.49 -10.27
N ARG A 43 9.25 5.45 -9.63
CA ARG A 43 9.30 6.87 -10.02
C ARG A 43 10.72 7.48 -10.01
N GLY A 44 11.57 7.06 -9.08
CA GLY A 44 12.95 7.54 -8.94
C GLY A 44 14.01 6.59 -9.49
N ALA A 45 13.61 5.50 -10.14
CA ALA A 45 14.55 4.51 -10.68
C ALA A 45 15.20 5.06 -11.97
N ILE A 46 16.49 4.77 -12.16
CA ILE A 46 17.23 5.16 -13.38
C ILE A 46 16.88 4.30 -14.60
N ALA A 47 16.28 3.14 -14.37
CA ALA A 47 15.93 2.17 -15.40
C ALA A 47 14.73 1.34 -14.95
N GLY A 48 14.00 0.79 -15.93
CA GLY A 48 12.82 -0.02 -15.70
C GLY A 48 11.51 0.77 -15.80
N PRO A 49 10.38 0.08 -15.62
CA PRO A 49 9.06 0.69 -15.70
C PRO A 49 8.71 1.44 -14.41
N VAL A 50 7.68 2.27 -14.50
CA VAL A 50 6.89 2.69 -13.33
C VAL A 50 5.69 1.78 -13.19
N THR A 51 5.33 1.40 -11.96
CA THR A 51 4.22 0.49 -11.68
C THR A 51 3.34 1.06 -10.59
N ILE A 52 2.02 0.95 -10.79
CA ILE A 52 1.01 1.26 -9.79
C ILE A 52 0.39 -0.06 -9.33
N GLY A 53 0.31 -0.25 -8.02
CA GLY A 53 -0.52 -1.27 -7.40
C GLY A 53 -1.85 -0.67 -6.96
N VAL A 54 -2.92 -1.44 -7.08
CA VAL A 54 -4.24 -1.07 -6.53
C VAL A 54 -4.79 -2.24 -5.72
N VAL A 55 -5.37 -1.92 -4.56
CA VAL A 55 -6.10 -2.88 -3.71
C VAL A 55 -7.45 -2.26 -3.37
N ALA A 56 -8.52 -3.00 -3.60
CA ALA A 56 -9.88 -2.64 -3.25
C ALA A 56 -10.35 -3.40 -2.00
N ILE A 57 -11.15 -2.74 -1.18
CA ILE A 57 -11.83 -3.30 -0.02
C ILE A 57 -13.30 -2.85 -0.01
N ASP A 58 -14.14 -3.58 0.71
CA ASP A 58 -15.55 -3.26 0.96
C ASP A 58 -15.89 -3.37 2.45
N ALA A 59 -17.16 -3.20 2.80
CA ALA A 59 -17.63 -3.28 4.18
C ALA A 59 -17.48 -4.67 4.83
N THR A 60 -17.21 -5.73 4.05
CA THR A 60 -17.00 -7.09 4.54
C THR A 60 -15.55 -7.34 4.99
N ILE A 61 -14.66 -6.36 4.79
CA ILE A 61 -13.24 -6.45 5.12
C ILE A 61 -13.00 -6.85 6.58
N GLY A 62 -12.12 -7.83 6.78
CA GLY A 62 -11.71 -8.29 8.10
C GLY A 62 -10.75 -7.33 8.81
N ALA A 63 -10.29 -7.71 10.01
CA ALA A 63 -9.22 -7.00 10.70
C ALA A 63 -7.95 -6.92 9.84
N VAL A 64 -7.18 -5.85 10.00
CA VAL A 64 -5.92 -5.65 9.27
C VAL A 64 -4.95 -6.81 9.58
N PRO A 65 -4.32 -7.43 8.56
CA PRO A 65 -3.43 -8.56 8.78
C PRO A 65 -2.26 -8.22 9.69
N GLU A 66 -1.92 -9.15 10.60
CA GLU A 66 -0.81 -8.96 11.51
C GLU A 66 0.51 -8.77 10.74
N GLY A 67 1.25 -7.72 11.09
CA GLY A 67 2.53 -7.41 10.46
C GLY A 67 2.42 -6.67 9.13
N LEU A 68 1.20 -6.39 8.63
CA LEU A 68 1.02 -5.41 7.57
C LEU A 68 1.46 -4.04 8.09
N ALA A 69 2.25 -3.33 7.29
CA ALA A 69 2.75 -2.00 7.61
C ALA A 69 3.40 -1.39 6.36
N ASP A 70 3.83 -0.13 6.46
CA ASP A 70 4.64 0.50 5.42
C ASP A 70 5.79 -0.41 5.01
N SER A 71 5.88 -0.64 3.70
CA SER A 71 6.80 -1.59 3.10
C SER A 71 8.26 -1.28 3.44
N LYS A 72 8.62 0.01 3.59
CA LYS A 72 9.97 0.49 3.96
C LYS A 72 10.37 0.06 5.37
N LEU A 73 9.39 -0.24 6.21
CA LEU A 73 9.61 -0.72 7.56
C LEU A 73 9.68 -2.27 7.61
N MET A 74 9.49 -2.97 6.48
CA MET A 74 9.57 -4.43 6.36
C MET A 74 10.87 -4.87 5.70
N THR A 75 11.43 -6.00 6.15
CA THR A 75 12.51 -6.66 5.41
C THR A 75 11.98 -7.22 4.09
N PRO A 76 12.84 -7.37 3.04
CA PRO A 76 12.42 -7.94 1.76
C PRO A 76 11.68 -9.28 1.91
N LYS A 77 12.24 -10.20 2.70
CA LYS A 77 11.63 -11.50 3.00
C LYS A 77 10.24 -11.38 3.63
N ARG A 78 10.04 -10.44 4.56
CA ARG A 78 8.72 -10.21 5.19
C ARG A 78 7.73 -9.61 4.22
N ARG A 79 8.18 -8.72 3.32
CA ARG A 79 7.35 -8.13 2.28
C ARG A 79 6.84 -9.20 1.32
N GLU A 80 7.72 -10.07 0.84
CA GLU A 80 7.37 -11.19 -0.04
C GLU A 80 6.35 -12.13 0.63
N ALA A 81 6.56 -12.47 1.91
CA ALA A 81 5.64 -13.30 2.68
C ALA A 81 4.26 -12.63 2.91
N MET A 82 4.20 -11.30 2.91
CA MET A 82 2.95 -10.55 3.10
C MET A 82 2.10 -10.47 1.83
N VAL A 83 2.69 -10.63 0.65
CA VAL A 83 1.97 -10.54 -0.63
C VAL A 83 0.75 -11.46 -0.70
N PRO A 84 0.85 -12.79 -0.47
CA PRO A 84 -0.33 -13.66 -0.53
C PRO A 84 -1.39 -13.27 0.51
N ILE A 85 -0.98 -12.90 1.73
CA ILE A 85 -1.88 -12.50 2.81
C ILE A 85 -2.67 -11.25 2.43
N ALA A 86 -1.99 -10.22 1.91
CA ALA A 86 -2.64 -8.98 1.51
C ALA A 86 -3.60 -9.19 0.31
N LYS A 87 -3.23 -10.08 -0.61
CA LYS A 87 -4.07 -10.43 -1.78
C LYS A 87 -5.35 -11.17 -1.40
N GLU A 88 -5.28 -12.05 -0.40
CA GLU A 88 -6.43 -12.78 0.12
C GLU A 88 -7.31 -11.91 1.03
N TRP A 89 -6.71 -10.93 1.72
CA TRP A 89 -7.42 -10.03 2.63
C TRP A 89 -8.27 -8.99 1.88
N GLY A 90 -7.76 -8.40 0.81
CA GLY A 90 -8.50 -7.44 -0.01
C GLY A 90 -9.59 -8.08 -0.86
N LEU A 91 -10.60 -7.29 -1.24
CA LEU A 91 -11.66 -7.73 -2.16
C LEU A 91 -11.11 -8.05 -3.55
N ALA A 92 -10.23 -7.17 -4.05
CA ALA A 92 -9.58 -7.32 -5.34
C ALA A 92 -8.26 -6.55 -5.35
N TRP A 93 -7.34 -6.95 -6.23
CA TRP A 93 -6.08 -6.24 -6.43
C TRP A 93 -5.65 -6.37 -7.88
N ALA A 94 -4.87 -5.38 -8.34
CA ALA A 94 -4.26 -5.42 -9.65
C ALA A 94 -2.99 -4.57 -9.67
N THR A 95 -2.21 -4.74 -10.74
CA THR A 95 -1.08 -3.87 -11.04
C THR A 95 -1.19 -3.37 -12.47
N GLY A 96 -0.65 -2.19 -12.71
CA GLY A 96 -0.50 -1.62 -14.04
C GLY A 96 0.85 -0.93 -14.14
N SER A 97 1.50 -1.05 -15.30
CA SER A 97 2.84 -0.51 -15.50
C SER A 97 2.90 0.34 -16.77
N ALA A 98 3.82 1.30 -16.78
CA ALA A 98 4.24 2.02 -17.98
C ALA A 98 5.75 1.82 -18.17
N THR A 99 6.14 1.46 -19.38
CA THR A 99 7.52 1.12 -19.74
C THR A 99 8.41 2.36 -19.78
N ALA A 100 9.74 2.15 -19.72
CA ALA A 100 10.71 3.25 -19.91
C ALA A 100 10.48 4.00 -21.24
N VAL A 101 10.15 3.28 -22.32
CA VAL A 101 9.83 3.88 -23.63
C VAL A 101 8.60 4.79 -23.56
N GLU A 102 7.57 4.40 -22.80
CA GLU A 102 6.39 5.23 -22.57
C GLU A 102 6.71 6.44 -21.67
N ILE A 103 7.58 6.28 -20.68
CA ILE A 103 8.06 7.37 -19.82
C ILE A 103 8.81 8.41 -20.67
N ASP A 104 9.75 7.96 -21.51
CA ASP A 104 10.53 8.85 -22.39
C ASP A 104 9.63 9.59 -23.38
N LYS A 105 8.58 8.91 -23.87
CA LYS A 105 7.66 9.47 -24.86
C LYS A 105 6.67 10.47 -24.27
N TYR A 106 6.12 10.20 -23.09
CA TYR A 106 4.98 10.96 -22.53
C TYR A 106 5.30 11.74 -21.26
N GLY A 107 6.49 11.56 -20.69
CA GLY A 107 6.88 12.07 -19.38
C GLY A 107 6.35 11.22 -18.22
N ILE A 108 7.03 11.32 -17.07
CA ILE A 108 6.76 10.47 -15.89
C ILE A 108 5.34 10.61 -15.34
N MET A 109 4.77 11.82 -15.35
CA MET A 109 3.41 12.06 -14.83
C MET A 109 2.36 11.35 -15.68
N THR A 110 2.47 11.43 -17.01
CA THR A 110 1.56 10.75 -17.93
C THR A 110 1.74 9.24 -17.86
N ALA A 111 2.98 8.76 -17.72
CA ALA A 111 3.26 7.33 -17.55
C ALA A 111 2.67 6.77 -16.24
N LEU A 112 2.74 7.52 -15.13
CA LEU A 112 2.07 7.18 -13.87
C LEU A 112 0.55 7.09 -14.05
N SER A 113 -0.06 8.07 -14.70
CA SER A 113 -1.51 8.06 -15.00
C SER A 113 -1.91 6.87 -15.87
N LEU A 114 -1.08 6.52 -16.86
CA LEU A 114 -1.28 5.36 -17.73
C LEU A 114 -1.16 4.04 -16.95
N ALA A 115 -0.15 3.92 -16.09
CA ALA A 115 0.04 2.77 -15.21
C ALA A 115 -1.15 2.60 -14.25
N GLY A 116 -1.61 3.69 -13.64
CA GLY A 116 -2.79 3.67 -12.75
C GLY A 116 -4.08 3.29 -13.48
N SER A 117 -4.29 3.82 -14.69
CA SER A 117 -5.44 3.47 -15.53
C SER A 117 -5.44 1.98 -15.91
N ARG A 118 -4.27 1.42 -16.21
CA ARG A 118 -4.10 -0.02 -16.47
C ARG A 118 -4.40 -0.86 -15.23
N ALA A 119 -3.94 -0.41 -14.06
CA ALA A 119 -4.20 -1.09 -12.79
C ALA A 119 -5.70 -1.14 -12.48
N LEU A 120 -6.41 -0.01 -12.62
CA LEU A 120 -7.86 0.07 -12.42
C LEU A 120 -8.64 -0.76 -13.46
N ALA A 121 -8.21 -0.77 -14.72
CA ALA A 121 -8.84 -1.59 -15.74
C ALA A 121 -8.71 -3.10 -15.47
N ALA A 122 -7.61 -3.52 -14.84
CA ALA A 122 -7.34 -4.92 -14.49
C ALA A 122 -7.95 -5.35 -13.15
N LEU A 123 -8.45 -4.42 -12.34
CA LEU A 123 -8.95 -4.67 -10.98
C LEU A 123 -10.22 -5.54 -10.95
N GLY A 124 -11.01 -5.55 -12.02
CA GLY A 124 -12.23 -6.36 -12.14
C GLY A 124 -13.42 -5.88 -11.29
N VAL A 125 -13.21 -4.94 -10.37
CA VAL A 125 -14.25 -4.19 -9.66
C VAL A 125 -14.06 -2.69 -9.90
N ARG A 126 -15.15 -1.92 -9.80
CA ARG A 126 -15.12 -0.46 -9.95
C ARG A 126 -15.15 0.19 -8.58
N PRO A 127 -14.06 0.85 -8.13
CA PRO A 127 -14.08 1.62 -6.89
C PRO A 127 -15.00 2.83 -6.99
N ASP A 128 -15.65 3.18 -5.89
CA ASP A 128 -16.41 4.43 -5.76
C ASP A 128 -15.48 5.58 -5.40
N ILE A 129 -14.48 5.29 -4.56
CA ILE A 129 -13.47 6.24 -4.07
C ILE A 129 -12.09 5.60 -4.20
N ILE A 130 -11.11 6.40 -4.62
CA ILE A 130 -9.70 6.04 -4.68
C ILE A 130 -8.93 6.93 -3.71
N ILE A 131 -8.12 6.30 -2.85
CA ILE A 131 -7.14 6.92 -1.97
C ILE A 131 -5.76 6.79 -2.63
N LEU A 132 -5.06 7.92 -2.76
CA LEU A 132 -3.73 8.05 -3.37
C LEU A 132 -2.71 8.49 -2.31
#